data_AF-A0A3D0USQ7-F1
#
_entry.id   AF-A0A3D0USQ7-F1
#
_cell.length_a   1.000
_cell.length_b   1.000
_cell.length_c   1.000
_cell.angle_alpha   90.00
_cell.angle_beta   90.00
_cell.angle_gamma   90.00
#
_symmetry.space_group_name_H-M   'P 1'
#
loop_
_entity.id
_entity.type
_entity.pdbx_description
1 polymer ?
#
loop_
_entity_poly.entity_id
_entity_poly.type
_entity_poly.pdbx_seq_one_letter_code
_entity_poly.pdbx_strand_id
1 'polypeptide(L)'
;MNYFQFLGEISKYFTTIGITGTNGKSSATALTLYGAKDFSNFGLGILGALTPDFNNESYLINQSNKDEIKSIFTKILTGKTSTPIDHKKLLFIVEACEYKRHFLNLDLDYAAITSLEFDHADYYKDFDDYKNAFKEMLTKLKKKCFVLK
;
A
#
# COMPACT_ATOMS: atom_id res chain seq x y z
N MET A 1 6.36 7.24 15.49
CA MET A 1 6.01 6.47 14.29
C MET A 1 6.03 7.42 13.10
N ASN A 2 6.88 7.15 12.09
CA ASN A 2 6.89 7.96 10.87
C ASN A 2 5.79 7.49 9.89
N TYR A 3 5.65 8.17 8.75
CA TYR A 3 4.66 7.85 7.73
C TYR A 3 4.70 6.37 7.27
N PHE A 4 5.87 5.86 6.89
CA PHE A 4 6.02 4.49 6.40
C PHE A 4 5.75 3.42 7.46
N GLN A 5 6.16 3.68 8.71
CA GLN A 5 5.84 2.82 9.84
C GLN A 5 4.34 2.81 10.11
N PHE A 6 3.67 3.96 9.97
CA PHE A 6 2.22 4.04 10.13
C PHE A 6 1.47 3.27 9.04
N LEU A 7 1.87 3.39 7.78
CA LEU A 7 1.33 2.56 6.70
C LEU A 7 1.57 1.07 6.97
N GLY A 8 2.74 0.72 7.50
CA GLY A 8 3.05 -0.63 7.94
C GLY A 8 2.08 -1.15 9.00
N GLU A 9 1.82 -0.37 10.06
CA GLU A 9 0.84 -0.74 11.07
C GLU A 9 -0.59 -0.86 10.52
N ILE A 10 -1.00 0.07 9.64
CA ILE A 10 -2.30 -0.01 8.95
C ILE A 10 -2.42 -1.31 8.17
N SER A 11 -1.43 -1.64 7.34
CA SER A 11 -1.49 -2.79 6.43
C SER A 11 -1.71 -4.14 7.13
N LYS A 12 -1.37 -4.26 8.41
CA LYS A 12 -1.65 -5.47 9.22
C LYS A 12 -3.13 -5.73 9.44
N TYR A 13 -3.98 -4.70 9.39
CA TYR A 13 -5.42 -4.81 9.62
C TYR A 13 -6.24 -4.97 8.33
N PHE A 14 -5.70 -4.61 7.18
CA PHE A 14 -6.40 -4.62 5.89
C PHE A 14 -5.84 -5.70 4.96
N THR A 15 -6.67 -6.28 4.08
CA THR A 15 -6.14 -7.03 2.93
C THR A 15 -5.43 -6.03 2.03
N THR A 16 -4.09 -6.07 2.03
CA THR A 16 -3.28 -4.99 1.47
C THR A 16 -2.75 -5.36 0.08
N ILE A 17 -3.00 -4.50 -0.89
CA ILE A 17 -2.54 -4.60 -2.28
C ILE A 17 -1.53 -3.49 -2.52
N GLY A 18 -0.26 -3.85 -2.72
CA GLY A 18 0.80 -2.90 -3.05
C GLY A 18 1.06 -2.80 -4.55
N ILE A 19 1.09 -1.59 -5.09
CA ILE A 19 1.54 -1.34 -6.47
C ILE A 19 2.94 -0.74 -6.40
N THR A 20 3.93 -1.43 -6.97
CA THR A 20 5.35 -1.07 -6.88
C THR A 20 6.06 -1.24 -8.23
N GLY A 21 7.32 -0.84 -8.32
CA GLY A 21 8.15 -0.87 -9.54
C GLY A 21 8.79 0.49 -9.81
N THR A 22 9.71 0.57 -10.77
CA THR A 22 10.40 1.85 -11.04
C THR A 22 9.44 2.91 -11.58
N ASN A 23 8.64 2.56 -12.58
CA ASN A 23 7.75 3.46 -13.31
C ASN A 23 6.30 2.99 -13.25
N GLY A 24 5.34 3.90 -13.48
CA GLY A 24 3.92 3.55 -13.61
C GLY A 24 3.19 3.24 -12.29
N LYS A 25 3.87 3.33 -11.14
CA LYS A 25 3.27 3.11 -9.81
C LYS A 25 2.04 3.97 -9.57
N SER A 26 2.17 5.29 -9.70
CA SER A 26 1.08 6.23 -9.37
C SER A 26 -0.10 6.07 -10.31
N SER A 27 0.13 5.98 -11.62
CA SER A 27 -0.94 5.77 -12.60
C SER A 27 -1.68 4.44 -12.40
N ALA A 28 -0.95 3.35 -12.17
CA ALA A 28 -1.55 2.05 -11.90
C ALA A 28 -2.30 2.02 -10.56
N THR A 29 -1.75 2.66 -9.52
CA THR A 29 -2.43 2.80 -8.21
C THR A 29 -3.72 3.60 -8.36
N ALA A 30 -3.66 4.77 -9.02
CA ALA A 30 -4.83 5.61 -9.24
C ALA A 30 -5.92 4.88 -10.04
N LEU A 31 -5.55 4.18 -11.12
CA LEU A 31 -6.51 3.39 -11.89
C LEU A 31 -7.15 2.26 -11.05
N THR A 32 -6.32 1.54 -10.29
CA THR A 32 -6.81 0.46 -9.41
C THR A 32 -7.77 1.00 -8.36
N LEU A 33 -7.45 2.14 -7.75
CA LEU A 33 -8.30 2.83 -6.80
C LEU A 33 -9.61 3.31 -7.43
N TYR A 34 -9.53 3.92 -8.61
CA TYR A 34 -10.71 4.41 -9.32
C TYR A 34 -11.70 3.28 -9.64
N GLY A 35 -11.20 2.11 -10.04
CA GLY A 35 -12.05 0.94 -10.31
C GLY A 35 -12.56 0.22 -9.06
N ALA A 36 -11.80 0.25 -7.96
CA ALA A 36 -12.14 -0.45 -6.73
C ALA A 36 -12.99 0.38 -5.74
N LYS A 37 -13.07 1.70 -5.89
CA LYS A 37 -13.67 2.60 -4.88
C LYS A 37 -15.13 2.27 -4.52
N ASP A 38 -15.87 1.68 -5.45
CA ASP A 38 -17.29 1.34 -5.28
C ASP A 38 -17.50 -0.09 -4.77
N PHE A 39 -16.43 -0.86 -4.54
CA PHE A 39 -16.55 -2.19 -3.95
C PHE A 39 -16.94 -2.09 -2.48
N SER A 40 -17.87 -2.95 -2.05
CA SER A 40 -18.39 -2.95 -0.67
C SER A 40 -17.30 -3.17 0.38
N ASN A 41 -16.25 -3.92 0.03
CA ASN A 41 -15.09 -4.17 0.87
C ASN A 41 -13.91 -3.21 0.64
N PHE A 42 -14.04 -2.21 -0.24
CA PHE A 42 -13.01 -1.17 -0.34
C PHE A 42 -12.97 -0.37 0.96
N GLY A 43 -11.77 -0.22 1.55
CA GLY A 43 -11.57 0.54 2.77
C GLY A 43 -10.82 1.83 2.52
N LEU A 44 -9.54 1.70 2.18
CA LEU A 44 -8.58 2.80 2.10
C LEU A 44 -7.73 2.70 0.83
N GLY A 45 -7.42 3.85 0.25
CA GLY A 45 -6.50 4.01 -0.85
C GLY A 45 -5.48 5.08 -0.56
N ILE A 46 -4.19 4.84 -0.82
CA ILE A 46 -3.14 5.85 -0.66
C ILE A 46 -2.18 5.79 -1.86
N LEU A 47 -1.82 6.96 -2.39
CA LEU A 47 -0.86 7.10 -3.49
C LEU A 47 0.13 8.24 -3.23
N GLY A 48 1.23 8.28 -3.98
CA GLY A 48 2.29 9.28 -3.79
C GLY A 48 2.01 10.65 -4.41
N ALA A 49 0.93 10.80 -5.18
CA ALA A 49 0.62 12.00 -5.95
C ALA A 49 -0.80 12.51 -5.67
N LEU A 50 -1.01 13.83 -5.83
CA LEU A 50 -2.36 14.42 -5.81
C LEU A 50 -3.10 14.05 -7.10
N THR A 51 -4.33 13.60 -6.97
CA THR A 51 -5.15 13.20 -8.13
C THR A 51 -6.38 14.09 -8.26
N PRO A 52 -6.54 14.84 -9.36
CA PRO A 52 -7.70 15.71 -9.58
C PRO A 52 -9.04 14.99 -9.45
N ASP A 53 -9.15 13.76 -9.97
CA ASP A 53 -10.37 12.93 -9.87
C ASP A 53 -10.69 12.47 -8.44
N PHE A 54 -9.74 12.61 -7.51
CA PHE A 54 -9.91 12.35 -6.08
C PHE A 54 -10.04 13.66 -5.31
N ASN A 55 -10.61 14.71 -5.93
CA ASN A 55 -10.71 16.07 -5.38
C ASN A 55 -9.35 16.68 -5.03
N ASN A 56 -8.33 16.40 -5.85
CA ASN A 56 -6.93 16.78 -5.59
C ASN A 56 -6.33 16.17 -4.32
N GLU A 57 -6.85 15.04 -3.83
CA GLU A 57 -6.27 14.29 -2.72
C GLU A 57 -5.36 13.16 -3.21
N SER A 58 -4.47 12.70 -2.32
CA SER A 58 -3.61 11.52 -2.53
C SER A 58 -4.15 10.25 -1.86
N TYR A 59 -5.43 10.26 -1.48
CA TYR A 59 -6.09 9.13 -0.83
C TYR A 59 -7.57 9.03 -1.21
N LEU A 60 -8.12 7.84 -0.99
CA LEU A 60 -9.56 7.59 -1.01
C LEU A 60 -9.95 6.82 0.25
N ILE A 61 -11.13 7.11 0.78
CA ILE A 61 -11.70 6.37 1.90
C ILE A 61 -13.16 6.02 1.58
N ASN A 62 -13.54 4.77 1.77
CA ASN A 62 -14.93 4.38 1.62
C ASN A 62 -15.73 4.88 2.82
N GLN A 63 -16.68 5.81 2.57
CA GLN A 63 -17.49 6.41 3.62
C GLN A 63 -18.38 5.40 4.35
N SER A 64 -18.83 4.35 3.66
CA SER A 64 -19.64 3.27 4.25
C SER A 64 -18.86 2.44 5.27
N ASN A 65 -17.52 2.44 5.19
CA ASN A 65 -16.64 1.68 6.08
C ASN A 65 -15.88 2.59 7.08
N LYS A 66 -16.26 3.88 7.18
CA LYS A 66 -15.52 4.90 7.95
C LYS A 66 -15.38 4.56 9.43
N ASP A 67 -16.41 4.03 10.07
CA ASP A 67 -16.37 3.71 11.50
C ASP A 67 -15.40 2.55 11.79
N GLU A 68 -15.37 1.54 10.93
CA GLU A 68 -14.43 0.42 11.03
C GLU A 68 -12.97 0.91 10.85
N ILE A 69 -12.73 1.77 9.86
CA ILE A 69 -11.41 2.38 9.62
C ILE A 69 -10.99 3.26 10.82
N LYS A 70 -11.92 4.04 11.38
CA LYS A 70 -11.67 4.87 12.57
C LYS A 70 -11.32 4.02 13.79
N SER A 71 -11.98 2.87 13.98
CA SER A 71 -11.64 1.92 15.05
C SER A 71 -10.22 1.37 14.87
N ILE A 72 -9.81 1.02 13.65
CA ILE A 72 -8.43 0.59 13.35
C ILE A 72 -7.43 1.69 13.68
N PHE A 73 -7.65 2.93 13.22
CA PHE A 73 -6.74 4.04 13.50
C PHE A 73 -6.66 4.34 15.00
N THR A 74 -7.80 4.31 15.71
CA THR A 74 -7.84 4.48 17.16
C THR A 74 -7.02 3.40 17.86
N LYS A 75 -7.13 2.14 17.42
CA LYS A 75 -6.34 1.03 17.95
C LYS A 75 -4.84 1.23 17.74
N ILE A 76 -4.43 1.66 16.54
CA ILE A 76 -3.01 1.91 16.21
C ILE A 76 -2.45 3.06 17.05
N LEU A 77 -3.18 4.17 17.18
CA LEU A 77 -2.69 5.38 17.83
C LEU A 77 -2.74 5.32 19.37
N THR A 78 -3.73 4.63 19.93
CA THR A 78 -4.01 4.67 21.37
C THR A 78 -3.88 3.33 22.07
N GLY A 79 -3.77 2.23 21.31
CA GLY A 79 -3.83 0.86 21.83
C GLY A 79 -5.24 0.39 22.23
N LYS A 80 -6.23 1.30 22.26
CA LYS A 80 -7.62 1.03 22.66
C LYS A 80 -8.52 0.81 21.45
N THR A 81 -9.53 -0.04 21.60
CA THR A 81 -10.61 -0.17 20.62
C THR A 81 -11.94 -0.24 21.35
N SER A 82 -12.98 0.39 20.80
CA SER A 82 -14.34 0.33 21.33
C SER A 82 -15.12 -0.87 20.80
N THR A 83 -14.69 -1.46 19.69
CA THR A 83 -15.32 -2.62 19.06
C THR A 83 -14.25 -3.64 18.60
N PRO A 84 -14.59 -4.93 18.46
CA PRO A 84 -13.72 -5.89 17.79
C PRO A 84 -13.39 -5.42 16.37
N ILE A 85 -12.14 -5.62 15.94
CA ILE A 85 -11.68 -5.33 14.58
C ILE A 85 -11.63 -6.64 13.82
N ASP A 86 -12.31 -6.69 12.67
CA ASP A 86 -12.22 -7.83 11.75
C ASP A 86 -10.99 -7.66 10.84
N HIS A 87 -9.95 -8.45 11.09
CA HIS A 87 -8.69 -8.33 10.37
C HIS A 87 -8.86 -8.79 8.92
N LYS A 88 -8.24 -8.05 8.01
CA LYS A 88 -8.17 -8.37 6.58
C LYS A 88 -9.53 -8.37 5.85
N LYS A 89 -10.62 -7.88 6.49
CA LYS A 89 -11.94 -7.73 5.87
C LYS A 89 -11.97 -6.65 4.77
N LEU A 90 -11.40 -5.49 5.05
CA LEU A 90 -11.38 -4.36 4.13
C LEU A 90 -10.10 -4.34 3.28
N LEU A 91 -10.21 -3.85 2.04
CA LEU A 91 -9.09 -3.62 1.14
C LEU A 91 -8.35 -2.33 1.50
N PHE A 92 -7.02 -2.43 1.49
CA PHE A 92 -6.12 -1.28 1.47
C PHE A 92 -5.27 -1.35 0.20
N ILE A 93 -5.42 -0.39 -0.70
CA ILE A 93 -4.65 -0.31 -1.94
C ILE A 93 -3.65 0.83 -1.79
N VAL A 94 -2.37 0.55 -2.00
CA VAL A 94 -1.30 1.50 -1.70
C VAL A 94 -0.23 1.53 -2.78
N GLU A 95 0.25 2.73 -3.10
CA GLU A 95 1.50 2.90 -3.83
C GLU A 95 2.69 2.49 -2.93
N ALA A 96 3.23 1.31 -3.20
CA ALA A 96 4.32 0.72 -2.43
C ALA A 96 5.66 1.16 -3.02
N CYS A 97 6.18 2.29 -2.55
CA CYS A 97 7.41 2.89 -3.03
C CYS A 97 8.66 2.05 -2.66
N GLU A 98 9.49 1.78 -3.66
CA GLU A 98 10.76 1.08 -3.56
C GLU A 98 11.90 1.97 -3.06
N TYR A 99 11.79 3.30 -3.12
CA TYR A 99 12.83 4.19 -2.61
C TYR A 99 13.12 3.86 -1.14
N LYS A 100 14.41 3.76 -0.78
CA LYS A 100 14.87 3.38 0.56
C LYS A 100 14.21 2.11 1.13
N ARG A 101 13.75 1.21 0.26
CA ARG A 101 13.03 -0.03 0.60
C ARG A 101 11.77 0.22 1.45
N HIS A 102 11.12 1.36 1.30
CA HIS A 102 9.96 1.72 2.13
C HIS A 102 8.84 0.68 2.08
N PHE A 103 8.62 0.06 0.92
CA PHE A 103 7.67 -1.04 0.74
C PHE A 103 7.86 -2.25 1.69
N LEU A 104 9.04 -2.44 2.31
CA LEU A 104 9.32 -3.55 3.21
C LEU A 104 8.69 -3.34 4.60
N ASN A 105 8.23 -2.13 4.88
CA ASN A 105 7.45 -1.84 6.09
C ASN A 105 6.00 -2.33 5.97
N LEU A 106 5.52 -2.63 4.75
CA LEU A 106 4.14 -3.00 4.49
C LEU A 106 3.93 -4.51 4.67
N ASP A 107 2.81 -4.85 5.31
CA ASP A 107 2.29 -6.21 5.45
C ASP A 107 1.40 -6.55 4.23
N LEU A 108 2.05 -6.77 3.08
CA LEU A 108 1.37 -6.98 1.80
C LEU A 108 0.74 -8.38 1.69
N ASP A 109 -0.51 -8.42 1.24
CA ASP A 109 -1.17 -9.66 0.83
C ASP A 109 -0.93 -9.92 -0.65
N TYR A 110 -1.12 -8.90 -1.48
CA TYR A 110 -0.87 -8.93 -2.92
C TYR A 110 0.07 -7.80 -3.33
N ALA A 111 0.79 -8.02 -4.42
CA ALA A 111 1.63 -6.99 -5.01
C ALA A 111 1.53 -7.01 -6.54
N ALA A 112 1.61 -5.84 -7.17
CA ALA A 112 1.88 -5.71 -8.59
C ALA A 112 3.21 -4.99 -8.78
N ILE A 113 4.12 -5.57 -9.57
CA ILE A 113 5.38 -4.94 -9.98
C ILE A 113 5.20 -4.45 -11.43
N THR A 114 5.19 -3.14 -11.62
CA THR A 114 4.90 -2.46 -12.90
C THR A 114 6.10 -2.42 -13.85
N SER A 115 7.30 -2.20 -13.32
CA SER A 115 8.56 -2.27 -14.06
C SER A 115 9.74 -2.48 -13.11
N LEU A 116 10.89 -2.88 -13.66
CA LEU A 116 12.13 -3.10 -12.93
C LEU A 116 13.31 -2.56 -13.73
N GLU A 117 13.66 -1.31 -13.44
CA GLU A 117 14.81 -0.58 -13.97
C GLU A 117 15.64 -0.06 -12.81
N PHE A 118 16.96 0.03 -12.99
CA PHE A 118 17.83 0.54 -11.93
C PHE A 118 17.56 2.03 -11.70
N ASP A 119 17.22 2.37 -10.46
CA ASP A 119 16.89 3.72 -10.02
C ASP A 119 17.35 3.91 -8.56
N HIS A 120 17.36 5.17 -8.09
CA HIS A 120 17.79 5.57 -6.75
C HIS A 120 19.22 5.12 -6.41
N ALA A 121 20.17 5.41 -7.31
CA ALA A 121 21.59 5.10 -7.13
C ALA A 121 22.24 5.88 -5.96
N ASP A 122 21.54 6.86 -5.37
CA ASP A 122 21.89 7.51 -4.11
C ASP A 122 21.73 6.60 -2.90
N TYR A 123 20.90 5.55 -3.01
CA TYR A 123 20.61 4.60 -1.95
C TYR A 123 21.05 3.17 -2.29
N TYR A 124 20.70 2.66 -3.47
CA TYR A 124 21.03 1.30 -3.87
C TYR A 124 22.45 1.21 -4.39
N LYS A 125 23.19 0.20 -3.91
CA LYS A 125 24.59 -0.02 -4.31
C LYS A 125 24.72 -0.31 -5.81
N ASP A 126 23.84 -1.18 -6.31
CA ASP A 126 23.83 -1.65 -7.69
C ASP A 126 22.45 -2.25 -8.02
N PHE A 127 22.27 -2.68 -9.27
CA PHE A 127 21.00 -3.25 -9.71
C PHE A 127 20.69 -4.61 -9.04
N ASP A 128 21.71 -5.34 -8.58
CA ASP A 128 21.49 -6.57 -7.82
C ASP A 128 20.93 -6.27 -6.44
N ASP A 129 21.43 -5.24 -5.76
CA ASP A 129 20.90 -4.77 -4.49
C ASP A 129 19.45 -4.25 -4.63
N TYR A 130 19.16 -3.53 -5.71
CA TYR A 130 17.81 -3.10 -6.08
C TYR A 130 16.88 -4.31 -6.24
N LYS A 131 17.25 -5.30 -7.08
CA LYS A 131 16.48 -6.54 -7.26
C LYS A 131 16.32 -7.32 -5.94
N ASN A 132 17.32 -7.31 -5.08
CA ASN A 132 17.25 -7.99 -3.79
C ASN A 132 16.19 -7.36 -2.86
N ALA A 133 15.97 -6.05 -2.92
CA ALA A 133 14.88 -5.41 -2.19
C ALA A 133 13.51 -5.95 -2.63
N PHE A 134 13.27 -6.10 -3.94
CA PHE A 134 12.03 -6.69 -4.45
C PHE A 134 11.91 -8.17 -4.10
N LYS A 135 13.00 -8.94 -4.17
CA LYS A 135 13.01 -10.35 -3.71
C LYS A 135 12.64 -10.45 -2.24
N GLU A 136 13.18 -9.59 -1.38
CA GLU A 136 12.84 -9.55 0.05
C GLU A 136 11.37 -9.19 0.28
N MET A 137 10.81 -8.26 -0.49
CA MET A 137 9.38 -7.97 -0.43
C MET A 137 8.56 -9.22 -0.81
N LEU A 138 8.95 -9.93 -1.86
CA LEU A 138 8.25 -11.14 -2.32
C LEU A 138 8.31 -12.29 -1.31
N THR A 139 9.40 -12.45 -0.54
CA THR A 139 9.47 -13.48 0.51
C THR A 139 8.55 -13.19 1.71
N LYS A 140 8.19 -11.92 1.92
CA LYS A 140 7.26 -11.49 2.98
C LYS A 140 5.79 -11.47 2.52
N LEU A 141 5.54 -11.60 1.21
CA LEU A 141 4.21 -11.50 0.63
C LEU A 141 3.33 -12.68 1.06
N LYS A 142 2.09 -12.41 1.50
CA LYS A 142 1.21 -13.47 2.03
C LYS A 142 0.51 -14.30 0.97
N LYS A 143 0.27 -13.73 -0.22
CA LYS A 143 -0.49 -14.39 -1.29
C LYS A 143 0.28 -14.36 -2.61
N LYS A 144 -0.10 -13.50 -3.56
CA LYS A 144 0.39 -13.56 -4.94
C LYS A 144 0.91 -12.22 -5.41
N CYS A 145 1.92 -12.28 -6.28
CA CYS A 145 2.42 -11.12 -7.00
C CYS A 145 2.08 -11.24 -8.50
N PHE A 146 1.67 -10.13 -9.10
CA PHE A 146 1.60 -9.95 -10.54
C PHE A 146 2.82 -9.15 -11.00
N VAL A 147 3.50 -9.58 -12.06
CA VAL A 147 4.69 -8.91 -12.59
C VAL A 147 4.43 -8.58 -14.04
N LEU A 148 4.47 -7.29 -14.39
CA LEU A 148 4.45 -6.84 -15.77
C LEU A 148 5.86 -7.05 -16.36
N LYS A 149 5.90 -7.55 -17.60
CA LYS A 149 7.14 -7.84 -18.31
C LYS A 149 7.67 -6.59 -19.00
#